data_AF-A0A0G1XPW0-F1
#
_entry.id   AF-A0A0G1XPW0-F1
#
_cell.length_a   1.000
_cell.length_b   1.000
_cell.length_c   1.000
_cell.angle_alpha   90.00
_cell.angle_beta   90.00
_cell.angle_gamma   90.00
#
_symmetry.space_group_name_H-M   'P 1'
#
loop_
_entity.id
_entity.type
_entity.pdbx_description
1 polymer ?
#
loop_
_entity_poly.entity_id
_entity_poly.type
_entity_poly.pdbx_seq_one_letter_code
_entity_poly.pdbx_strand_id
1 'polypeptide(L)'
;MNFTCSRLHTLATAWKGALDSSEKALQAHTTLFSDGTRQVLEEAQENLALAREAYMRASGEKVQVEDDEQNTQEVVAHEVMVLEHIRATAPGIGFTVESGRVVRLYANEIKIPSDQMNAALRFVSLFESLQELFCAFTNLTELPDPLPPGLQRLFCAFTNLTELPGLLPDTLRLINIQNTPAAKDEKVQKRLDAFKKKNPLATVLY
;
A
#
# COMPACT_ATOMS: atom_id res chain seq x y z
N MET A 1 -11.64 4.37 -27.29
CA MET A 1 -10.68 5.11 -26.45
C MET A 1 -9.37 4.34 -26.48
N ASN A 2 -8.46 4.73 -27.37
CA ASN A 2 -7.16 4.08 -27.55
C ASN A 2 -6.13 4.81 -26.71
N PHE A 3 -5.95 4.37 -25.47
CA PHE A 3 -4.72 4.67 -24.74
C PHE A 3 -3.62 3.80 -25.33
N THR A 4 -2.80 4.41 -26.17
CA THR A 4 -1.54 3.83 -26.65
C THR A 4 -0.70 3.42 -25.46
N CYS A 5 -0.47 2.12 -25.26
CA CYS A 5 0.63 1.74 -24.40
C CYS A 5 1.30 0.45 -24.87
N SER A 6 2.01 0.56 -25.99
CA SER A 6 3.03 -0.41 -26.38
C SER A 6 4.03 -0.66 -25.25
N ARG A 7 4.34 0.36 -24.45
CA ARG A 7 5.28 0.30 -23.31
C ARG A 7 4.71 -0.47 -22.10
N LEU A 8 3.44 -0.27 -21.70
CA LEU A 8 2.79 -1.10 -20.66
C LEU A 8 2.63 -2.56 -21.12
N HIS A 9 2.38 -2.80 -22.41
CA HIS A 9 2.37 -4.16 -22.96
C HIS A 9 3.77 -4.80 -22.89
N THR A 10 4.83 -4.06 -23.24
CA THR A 10 6.22 -4.52 -23.08
C THR A 10 6.57 -4.80 -21.62
N LEU A 11 6.12 -3.96 -20.68
CA LEU A 11 6.31 -4.16 -19.24
C LEU A 11 5.56 -5.38 -18.71
N ALA A 12 4.31 -5.57 -19.11
CA ALA A 12 3.51 -6.74 -18.76
C ALA A 12 4.13 -8.04 -19.31
N THR A 13 4.71 -7.97 -20.51
CA THR A 13 5.42 -9.11 -21.13
C THR A 13 6.72 -9.42 -20.40
N ALA A 14 7.50 -8.40 -20.01
CA ALA A 14 8.73 -8.56 -19.23
C ALA A 14 8.46 -9.13 -17.83
N TRP A 15 7.41 -8.65 -17.15
CA TRP A 15 6.97 -9.17 -15.86
C TRP A 15 6.50 -10.62 -15.96
N LYS A 16 5.70 -10.95 -16.97
CA LYS A 16 5.25 -12.32 -17.22
C LYS A 16 6.43 -13.26 -17.45
N GLY A 17 7.42 -12.84 -18.25
CA GLY A 17 8.64 -13.63 -18.47
C GLY A 17 9.46 -13.87 -17.20
N ALA A 18 9.58 -12.86 -16.34
CA ALA A 18 10.27 -12.99 -15.05
C ALA A 18 9.53 -13.90 -14.06
N LEU A 19 8.19 -13.84 -14.02
CA LEU A 19 7.35 -14.72 -13.23
C LEU A 19 7.46 -16.18 -13.70
N ASP A 20 7.28 -16.43 -15.00
CA ASP A 20 7.40 -17.76 -15.61
C ASP A 20 8.79 -18.38 -15.37
N SER A 21 9.85 -17.55 -15.41
CA SER A 21 11.24 -17.99 -15.16
C SER A 21 11.49 -18.31 -13.68
N SER A 22 10.90 -17.52 -12.77
CA SER A 22 11.00 -17.75 -11.32
C SER A 22 10.23 -18.99 -10.88
N GLU A 23 9.05 -19.25 -11.47
CA GLU A 23 8.27 -20.47 -11.24
C GLU A 23 9.00 -21.72 -11.72
N LYS A 24 9.66 -21.66 -12.89
CA LYS A 24 10.52 -22.75 -13.39
C LYS A 24 11.71 -23.02 -12.47
N ALA A 25 12.36 -21.98 -11.96
CA ALA A 25 13.46 -22.12 -11.01
C ALA A 25 12.99 -22.75 -9.68
N LEU A 26 11.81 -22.37 -9.20
CA LEU A 26 11.19 -22.95 -8.01
C LEU A 26 10.85 -24.44 -8.22
N GLN A 27 10.30 -24.81 -9.38
CA GLN A 27 10.03 -26.20 -9.76
C GLN A 27 11.32 -27.03 -9.89
N ALA A 28 12.40 -26.44 -10.41
CA ALA A 28 13.70 -27.10 -10.54
C ALA A 28 14.40 -27.30 -9.17
N HIS A 29 14.15 -26.42 -8.20
CA HIS A 29 14.70 -26.54 -6.84
C HIS A 29 14.12 -27.77 -6.07
N THR A 30 13.00 -28.35 -6.53
CA THR A 30 12.44 -29.59 -5.99
C THR A 30 13.20 -30.86 -6.41
N THR A 31 14.16 -30.78 -7.33
CA THR A 31 14.94 -31.93 -7.82
C THR A 31 16.43 -31.59 -7.97
N LEU A 32 17.24 -31.96 -6.98
CA LEU A 32 18.71 -32.11 -6.95
C LEU A 32 19.57 -31.07 -7.72
N PHE A 33 20.38 -30.33 -6.96
CA PHE A 33 21.37 -29.36 -7.44
C PHE A 33 22.35 -29.94 -8.48
N SER A 34 22.19 -29.55 -9.75
CA SER A 34 23.13 -29.82 -10.85
C SER A 34 23.66 -28.50 -11.43
N ASP A 35 24.77 -28.52 -12.17
CA ASP A 35 25.32 -27.33 -12.85
C ASP A 35 24.32 -26.70 -13.84
N GLY A 36 23.44 -27.51 -14.45
CA GLY A 36 22.34 -27.01 -15.29
C GLY A 36 21.26 -26.28 -14.48
N THR A 37 20.97 -26.73 -13.24
CA THR A 37 20.04 -26.04 -12.33
C THR A 37 20.60 -24.67 -11.91
N ARG A 38 21.92 -24.58 -11.70
CA ARG A 38 22.61 -23.33 -11.38
C ARG A 38 22.53 -22.33 -12.53
N GLN A 39 22.74 -22.78 -13.77
CA GLN A 39 22.64 -21.91 -14.94
C GLN A 39 21.22 -21.36 -15.13
N VAL A 40 20.19 -22.21 -14.98
CA VAL A 40 18.78 -21.79 -15.04
C VAL A 40 18.45 -20.78 -13.93
N LEU A 41 19.04 -20.93 -12.73
CA LEU A 41 18.86 -19.98 -11.64
C LEU A 41 19.53 -18.63 -11.93
N GLU A 42 20.75 -18.64 -12.47
CA GLU A 42 21.49 -17.41 -12.84
C GLU A 42 20.76 -16.65 -13.96
N GLU A 43 20.25 -17.35 -14.98
CA GLU A 43 19.41 -16.76 -16.05
C GLU A 43 18.10 -16.19 -15.51
N ALA A 44 17.44 -16.90 -14.57
CA ALA A 44 16.22 -16.39 -13.92
C ALA A 44 16.50 -15.13 -13.08
N GLN A 45 17.64 -15.07 -12.39
CA GLN A 45 18.06 -13.91 -11.61
C GLN A 45 18.35 -12.70 -12.50
N GLU A 46 19.03 -12.89 -13.63
CA GLU A 46 19.31 -11.82 -14.59
C GLU A 46 18.01 -11.28 -15.23
N ASN A 47 17.11 -12.18 -15.65
CA ASN A 47 15.81 -11.80 -16.19
C ASN A 47 14.95 -11.05 -15.16
N LEU A 48 14.97 -11.47 -13.90
CA LEU A 48 14.29 -10.77 -12.81
C LEU A 48 14.89 -9.38 -12.56
N ALA A 49 16.23 -9.24 -12.64
CA ALA A 49 16.92 -7.96 -12.49
C ALA A 49 16.56 -6.98 -13.62
N LEU A 50 16.55 -7.44 -14.88
CA LEU A 50 16.15 -6.64 -16.04
C LEU A 50 14.68 -6.22 -15.96
N ALA A 51 13.78 -7.13 -15.60
CA ALA A 51 12.36 -6.81 -15.41
C ALA A 51 12.15 -5.80 -14.28
N ARG A 52 12.90 -5.94 -13.18
CA ARG A 52 12.89 -4.97 -12.08
C ARG A 52 13.38 -3.60 -12.53
N GLU A 53 14.47 -3.51 -13.28
CA GLU A 53 14.98 -2.22 -13.77
C GLU A 53 14.02 -1.53 -14.74
N ALA A 54 13.44 -2.29 -15.67
CA ALA A 54 12.42 -1.80 -16.59
C ALA A 54 11.17 -1.31 -15.83
N TYR A 55 10.74 -2.05 -14.81
CA TYR A 55 9.68 -1.63 -13.90
C TYR A 55 10.04 -0.34 -13.18
N MET A 56 11.21 -0.24 -12.55
CA MET A 56 11.63 0.97 -11.82
C MET A 56 11.70 2.21 -12.71
N ARG A 57 12.11 2.05 -13.98
CA ARG A 57 12.10 3.15 -14.97
C ARG A 57 10.69 3.58 -15.34
N ALA A 58 9.80 2.62 -15.60
CA ALA A 58 8.43 2.92 -16.01
C ALA A 58 7.52 3.35 -14.86
N SER A 59 7.78 2.84 -13.65
CA SER A 59 6.94 3.06 -12.49
C SER A 59 7.05 4.48 -11.94
N GLY A 60 8.14 5.19 -12.26
CA GLY A 60 8.32 6.61 -11.95
C GLY A 60 7.66 7.56 -12.95
N GLU A 61 7.14 7.07 -14.08
CA GLU A 61 6.40 7.90 -15.04
C GLU A 61 5.06 8.35 -14.45
N LYS A 62 4.65 9.58 -14.75
CA LYS A 62 3.34 10.09 -14.35
C LYS A 62 2.28 9.66 -15.35
N VAL A 63 1.17 9.15 -14.85
CA VAL A 63 0.00 8.69 -15.61
C VAL A 63 -1.20 9.50 -15.18
N GLN A 64 -2.06 9.83 -16.15
CA GLN A 64 -3.32 10.53 -15.90
C GLN A 64 -4.32 9.56 -15.25
N VAL A 65 -4.84 9.95 -14.09
CA VAL A 65 -5.88 9.23 -13.33
C VAL A 65 -7.08 10.14 -13.22
N GLU A 66 -8.25 9.66 -13.60
CA GLU A 66 -9.53 10.37 -13.41
C GLU A 66 -10.10 9.99 -12.04
N ASP A 67 -10.47 10.99 -11.25
CA ASP A 67 -11.25 10.77 -10.03
C ASP A 67 -12.75 10.63 -10.33
N ASP A 68 -13.54 10.34 -9.29
CA ASP A 68 -14.99 10.14 -9.41
C ASP A 68 -15.74 11.40 -9.89
N GLU A 69 -15.10 12.58 -9.83
CA GLU A 69 -15.62 13.86 -10.33
C GLU A 69 -15.14 14.18 -11.76
N GLN A 70 -14.52 13.22 -12.45
CA GLN A 70 -13.91 13.37 -13.78
C GLN A 70 -12.77 14.39 -13.83
N ASN A 71 -12.18 14.77 -12.69
CA ASN A 71 -10.96 15.57 -12.70
C ASN A 71 -9.77 14.67 -12.98
N THR A 72 -8.89 15.13 -13.86
CA THR A 72 -7.67 14.40 -14.21
C THR A 72 -6.50 14.84 -13.33
N GLN A 73 -5.84 13.88 -12.70
CA GLN A 73 -4.65 14.08 -11.87
C GLN A 73 -3.49 13.25 -12.42
N GLU A 74 -2.28 13.81 -12.40
CA GLU A 74 -1.07 13.05 -12.76
C GLU A 74 -0.52 12.32 -11.54
N VAL A 75 -0.33 11.00 -11.61
CA VAL A 75 0.19 10.17 -10.50
C VAL A 75 1.28 9.24 -11.01
N VAL A 76 2.33 9.00 -10.22
CA VAL A 76 3.38 8.04 -10.57
C VAL A 76 2.82 6.61 -10.73
N ALA A 77 3.23 5.93 -11.80
CA ALA A 77 2.59 4.71 -12.26
C ALA A 77 2.56 3.56 -11.22
N HIS A 78 3.57 3.40 -10.36
CA HIS A 78 3.50 2.39 -9.29
C HIS A 78 2.38 2.68 -8.28
N GLU A 79 2.18 3.95 -7.92
CA GLU A 79 1.10 4.34 -7.00
C GLU A 79 -0.26 4.15 -7.68
N VAL A 80 -0.36 4.39 -9.00
CA VAL A 80 -1.56 4.08 -9.79
C VAL A 80 -1.92 2.59 -9.72
N MET A 81 -0.94 1.69 -9.78
CA MET A 81 -1.22 0.25 -9.64
C MET A 81 -1.87 -0.09 -8.29
N VAL A 82 -1.46 0.58 -7.21
CA VAL A 82 -2.06 0.41 -5.88
C VAL A 82 -3.45 1.03 -5.83
N LEU A 83 -3.65 2.21 -6.44
CA LEU A 83 -4.96 2.84 -6.53
C LEU A 83 -5.96 2.00 -7.33
N GLU A 84 -5.54 1.34 -8.40
CA GLU A 84 -6.39 0.43 -9.19
C GLU A 84 -6.83 -0.79 -8.36
N HIS A 85 -5.92 -1.36 -7.55
CA HIS A 85 -6.27 -2.41 -6.59
C HIS A 85 -7.29 -1.92 -5.55
N ILE A 86 -7.07 -0.72 -4.99
CA ILE A 86 -7.99 -0.11 -4.02
C ILE A 86 -9.37 0.08 -4.66
N ARG A 87 -9.44 0.66 -5.86
CA ARG A 87 -10.70 0.91 -6.58
C ARG A 87 -11.46 -0.38 -6.89
N ALA A 88 -10.75 -1.44 -7.26
CA ALA A 88 -11.36 -2.74 -7.54
C ALA A 88 -11.86 -3.45 -6.27
N THR A 89 -11.16 -3.27 -5.14
CA THR A 89 -11.43 -3.99 -3.89
C THR A 89 -12.45 -3.26 -3.00
N ALA A 90 -12.36 -1.94 -2.93
CA ALA A 90 -13.12 -1.07 -2.04
C ALA A 90 -13.47 0.23 -2.79
N PRO A 91 -14.51 0.21 -3.64
CA PRO A 91 -14.94 1.42 -4.32
C PRO A 91 -15.39 2.48 -3.32
N GLY A 92 -15.10 3.75 -3.64
CA GLY A 92 -15.43 4.92 -2.80
C GLY A 92 -14.30 5.39 -1.89
N ILE A 93 -13.16 4.69 -1.82
CA ILE A 93 -11.95 5.23 -1.19
C ILE A 93 -11.37 6.31 -2.12
N GLY A 94 -11.44 7.56 -1.66
CA GLY A 94 -10.88 8.70 -2.37
C GLY A 94 -9.41 8.94 -2.02
N PHE A 95 -8.75 9.76 -2.83
CA PHE A 95 -7.35 10.11 -2.65
C PHE A 95 -7.07 11.57 -3.03
N THR A 96 -5.95 12.10 -2.56
CA THR A 96 -5.43 13.42 -2.98
C THR A 96 -3.98 13.29 -3.39
N VAL A 97 -3.60 14.03 -4.42
CA VAL A 97 -2.26 13.99 -5.03
C VAL A 97 -1.57 15.34 -4.88
N GLU A 98 -0.29 15.32 -4.51
CA GLU A 98 0.59 16.49 -4.56
C GLU A 98 1.87 16.14 -5.32
N SER A 99 2.27 16.99 -6.26
CA SER A 99 3.47 16.82 -7.10
C SER A 99 3.55 15.47 -7.84
N GLY A 100 2.43 14.78 -8.01
CA GLY A 100 2.33 13.47 -8.64
C GLY A 100 2.43 12.27 -7.70
N ARG A 101 2.35 12.50 -6.39
CA ARG A 101 2.37 11.48 -5.35
C ARG A 101 1.09 11.51 -4.54
N VAL A 102 0.58 10.34 -4.16
CA VAL A 102 -0.57 10.22 -3.27
C VAL A 102 -0.17 10.65 -1.85
N VAL A 103 -0.81 11.69 -1.33
CA VAL A 103 -0.52 12.25 0.00
C VAL A 103 -1.63 11.97 1.01
N ARG A 104 -2.86 11.73 0.54
CA ARG A 104 -4.01 11.43 1.39
C ARG A 104 -4.84 10.31 0.79
N LEU A 105 -5.28 9.38 1.63
CA LEU A 105 -6.38 8.46 1.36
C LEU A 105 -7.52 8.74 2.35
N TYR A 106 -8.75 8.73 1.87
CA TYR A 106 -9.92 8.96 2.71
C TYR A 106 -11.10 8.05 2.36
N ALA A 107 -11.67 7.47 3.41
CA ALA A 107 -12.84 6.61 3.39
C ALA A 107 -13.72 7.01 4.58
N ASN A 108 -14.76 7.80 4.32
CA ASN A 108 -15.68 8.27 5.35
C ASN A 108 -17.07 7.70 5.09
N GLU A 109 -17.66 7.05 6.09
CA GLU A 109 -19.06 6.57 6.05
C GLU A 109 -19.33 5.52 4.94
N ILE A 110 -18.28 4.82 4.50
CA ILE A 110 -18.38 3.75 3.49
C ILE A 110 -18.74 2.43 4.17
N LYS A 111 -19.89 1.86 3.79
CA LYS A 111 -20.37 0.56 4.29
C LYS A 111 -19.94 -0.60 3.39
N ILE A 112 -18.64 -0.79 3.21
CA ILE A 112 -18.08 -1.99 2.58
C ILE A 112 -17.76 -3.07 3.63
N PRO A 113 -17.75 -4.37 3.27
CA PRO A 113 -17.31 -5.44 4.17
C PRO A 113 -15.89 -5.19 4.73
N SER A 114 -15.64 -5.63 5.96
CA SER A 114 -14.36 -5.42 6.65
C SER A 114 -13.19 -6.06 5.91
N ASP A 115 -13.39 -7.24 5.37
CA ASP A 115 -12.46 -8.02 4.55
C ASP A 115 -12.06 -7.27 3.27
N GLN A 116 -13.00 -6.58 2.61
CA GLN A 116 -12.68 -5.70 1.49
C GLN A 116 -11.93 -4.44 1.93
N MET A 117 -12.36 -3.79 3.02
CA MET A 117 -11.69 -2.61 3.55
C MET A 117 -10.23 -2.90 3.91
N ASN A 118 -9.99 -3.97 4.66
CA ASN A 118 -8.65 -4.40 5.04
C ASN A 118 -7.80 -4.74 3.80
N ALA A 119 -8.37 -5.49 2.84
CA ALA A 119 -7.68 -5.87 1.62
C ALA A 119 -7.29 -4.67 0.73
N ALA A 120 -8.11 -3.62 0.71
CA ALA A 120 -7.79 -2.38 0.02
C ALA A 120 -6.62 -1.65 0.68
N LEU A 121 -6.58 -1.59 2.01
CA LEU A 121 -5.51 -0.90 2.73
C LEU A 121 -4.20 -1.70 2.82
N ARG A 122 -4.20 -2.98 2.46
CA ARG A 122 -3.04 -3.88 2.60
C ARG A 122 -1.73 -3.37 1.99
N PHE A 123 -1.82 -2.65 0.87
CA PHE A 123 -0.66 -2.18 0.10
C PHE A 123 -0.37 -0.68 0.26
N VAL A 124 -1.06 0.03 1.16
CA VAL A 124 -0.89 1.48 1.28
C VAL A 124 0.48 1.88 1.84
N SER A 125 1.21 0.95 2.46
CA SER A 125 2.60 1.19 2.88
C SER A 125 3.55 1.45 1.70
N LEU A 126 3.15 1.12 0.47
CA LEU A 126 3.89 1.42 -0.76
C LEU A 126 3.76 2.90 -1.20
N PHE A 127 2.82 3.66 -0.63
CA PHE A 127 2.74 5.10 -0.86
C PHE A 127 3.76 5.84 0.03
N GLU A 128 4.96 6.08 -0.50
CA GLU A 128 6.06 6.66 0.30
C GLU A 128 5.78 8.10 0.75
N SER A 129 4.93 8.81 0.02
CA SER A 129 4.54 10.20 0.31
C SER A 129 3.20 10.31 1.05
N LEU A 130 2.58 9.20 1.46
CA LEU A 130 1.29 9.24 2.15
C LEU A 130 1.47 9.88 3.54
N GLN A 131 0.81 11.01 3.74
CA GLN A 131 0.82 11.77 4.99
C GLN A 131 -0.44 11.54 5.79
N GLU A 132 -1.55 11.17 5.15
CA GLU A 132 -2.86 11.13 5.77
C GLU A 132 -3.65 9.88 5.39
N LEU A 133 -4.14 9.17 6.40
CA LEU A 133 -5.03 8.03 6.23
C LEU A 133 -6.28 8.25 7.09
N PHE A 134 -7.39 8.55 6.42
CA PHE A 134 -8.70 8.75 7.04
C PHE A 134 -9.61 7.57 6.73
N CYS A 135 -9.99 6.78 7.72
CA CYS A 135 -10.87 5.62 7.58
C CYS A 135 -11.99 5.65 8.64
N ALA A 136 -12.40 6.86 9.06
CA ALA A 136 -13.40 7.04 10.11
C ALA A 136 -14.76 6.50 9.68
N PHE A 137 -15.53 5.95 10.62
CA PHE A 137 -16.89 5.46 10.34
C PHE A 137 -16.93 4.38 9.24
N THR A 138 -15.95 3.48 9.24
CA THR A 138 -15.86 2.34 8.32
C THR A 138 -15.83 1.02 9.09
N ASN A 139 -15.98 -0.10 8.38
CA ASN A 139 -15.87 -1.44 8.98
C ASN A 139 -14.42 -1.93 9.12
N LEU A 140 -13.43 -1.03 9.11
CA LEU A 140 -12.02 -1.38 9.27
C LEU A 140 -11.80 -2.19 10.56
N THR A 141 -11.09 -3.32 10.47
CA THR A 141 -10.76 -4.18 11.62
C THR A 141 -9.26 -4.28 11.86
N GLU A 142 -8.44 -4.12 10.82
CA GLU A 142 -6.99 -4.13 10.92
C GLU A 142 -6.37 -2.97 10.12
N LEU A 143 -5.27 -2.43 10.62
CA LEU A 143 -4.46 -1.46 9.90
C LEU A 143 -3.34 -2.17 9.13
N PRO A 144 -2.81 -1.56 8.06
CA PRO A 144 -1.62 -2.09 7.40
C PRO A 144 -0.43 -2.12 8.36
N ASP A 145 0.30 -3.24 8.36
CA ASP A 145 1.56 -3.40 9.08
C ASP A 145 2.68 -3.77 8.08
N PRO A 146 3.68 -2.89 7.85
CA PRO A 146 3.89 -1.60 8.52
C PRO A 146 2.96 -0.49 8.02
N LEU A 147 2.76 0.54 8.85
CA LEU A 147 2.17 1.81 8.41
C LEU A 147 3.10 2.54 7.41
N PRO A 148 2.56 3.38 6.51
CA PRO A 148 3.37 4.19 5.60
C PRO A 148 4.41 5.03 6.38
N PRO A 149 5.68 5.05 5.94
CA PRO A 149 6.77 5.64 6.71
C PRO A 149 6.66 7.17 6.86
N GLY A 150 5.98 7.84 5.93
CA GLY A 150 5.72 9.28 5.94
C GLY A 150 4.44 9.71 6.65
N LEU A 151 3.68 8.76 7.22
CA LEU A 151 2.33 9.04 7.74
C LEU A 151 2.37 10.02 8.92
N GLN A 152 1.58 11.10 8.83
CA GLN A 152 1.49 12.16 9.83
C GLN A 152 0.15 12.16 10.55
N ARG A 153 -0.93 11.81 9.86
CA ARG A 153 -2.29 11.76 10.43
C ARG A 153 -2.92 10.40 10.17
N LEU A 154 -3.26 9.70 11.25
CA LEU A 154 -4.05 8.48 11.24
C LEU A 154 -5.39 8.75 11.93
N PHE A 155 -6.48 8.66 11.17
CA PHE A 155 -7.83 8.89 11.70
C PHE A 155 -8.72 7.69 11.40
N CYS A 156 -8.90 6.81 12.37
CA CYS A 156 -9.68 5.57 12.29
C CYS A 156 -10.72 5.46 13.41
N ALA A 157 -11.22 6.60 13.89
CA ALA A 157 -12.26 6.64 14.91
C ALA A 157 -13.56 5.99 14.41
N PHE A 158 -14.33 5.41 15.33
CA PHE A 158 -15.59 4.73 15.03
C PHE A 158 -15.43 3.62 13.98
N THR A 159 -14.43 2.76 14.18
CA THR A 159 -14.21 1.54 13.40
C THR A 159 -14.21 0.31 14.31
N ASN A 160 -14.11 -0.88 13.73
CA ASN A 160 -14.00 -2.14 14.48
C ASN A 160 -12.53 -2.54 14.73
N LEU A 161 -11.61 -1.58 14.68
CA LEU A 161 -10.17 -1.80 14.84
C LEU A 161 -9.86 -2.47 16.18
N THR A 162 -9.23 -3.64 16.15
CA THR A 162 -8.92 -4.42 17.37
C THR A 162 -7.51 -4.23 17.89
N GLU A 163 -6.56 -3.86 17.01
CA GLU A 163 -5.17 -3.66 17.37
C GLU A 163 -4.49 -2.53 16.57
N LEU A 164 -3.28 -2.15 16.98
CA LEU A 164 -2.41 -1.24 16.24
C LEU A 164 -1.16 -1.97 15.73
N PRO A 165 -0.65 -1.64 14.53
CA PRO A 165 0.58 -2.19 13.96
C PRO A 165 1.74 -2.14 14.94
N GLY A 166 2.64 -3.12 14.91
CA GLY A 166 3.69 -3.30 15.93
C GLY A 166 4.57 -2.06 16.13
N LEU A 167 4.81 -1.32 15.05
CA LEU A 167 5.60 -0.09 15.03
C LEU A 167 4.75 1.09 14.52
N LEU A 168 4.78 2.19 15.28
CA LEU A 168 4.17 3.46 14.87
C LEU A 168 5.28 4.39 14.32
N PRO A 169 5.12 4.97 13.11
CA PRO A 169 6.07 5.93 12.58
C PRO A 169 6.26 7.14 13.49
N ASP A 170 7.51 7.57 13.69
CA ASP A 170 7.85 8.77 14.47
C ASP A 170 7.39 10.08 13.79
N THR A 171 6.96 9.99 12.53
CA THR A 171 6.34 11.08 11.76
C THR A 171 4.91 11.39 12.21
N LEU A 172 4.24 10.47 12.89
CA LEU A 172 2.85 10.67 13.33
C LEU A 172 2.74 11.89 14.26
N ARG A 173 1.79 12.76 13.95
CA ARG A 173 1.42 13.96 14.71
C ARG A 173 -0.01 13.90 15.22
N LEU A 174 -0.86 13.10 14.57
CA LEU A 174 -2.22 12.86 15.00
C LEU A 174 -2.53 11.36 14.88
N ILE A 175 -3.00 10.77 15.97
CA ILE A 175 -3.59 9.43 16.01
C ILE A 175 -4.98 9.56 16.63
N ASN A 176 -6.02 9.22 15.89
CA ASN A 176 -7.37 9.15 16.42
C ASN A 176 -7.96 7.76 16.17
N ILE A 177 -8.14 7.00 17.25
CA ILE A 177 -8.80 5.68 17.27
C ILE A 177 -9.95 5.65 18.27
N GLN A 178 -10.52 6.80 18.64
CA GLN A 178 -11.64 6.87 19.59
C GLN A 178 -12.79 5.97 19.14
N ASN A 179 -13.48 5.37 20.09
CA ASN A 179 -14.61 4.46 19.83
C ASN A 179 -14.24 3.23 18.99
N THR A 180 -13.03 2.69 19.18
CA THR A 180 -12.62 1.38 18.64
C THR A 180 -12.41 0.37 19.78
N PRO A 181 -12.49 -0.94 19.53
CA PRO A 181 -12.04 -1.95 20.49
C PRO A 181 -10.57 -1.75 20.91
N ALA A 182 -9.67 -1.42 19.97
CA ALA A 182 -8.25 -1.17 20.22
C ALA A 182 -8.02 -0.06 21.26
N ALA A 183 -8.83 1.00 21.23
CA ALA A 183 -8.72 2.10 22.19
C ALA A 183 -8.96 1.67 23.66
N LYS A 184 -9.70 0.59 23.87
CA LYS A 184 -10.00 0.03 25.20
C LYS A 184 -8.98 -1.01 25.66
N ASP A 185 -8.09 -1.47 24.78
CA ASP A 185 -7.10 -2.49 25.10
C ASP A 185 -5.93 -1.89 25.91
N GLU A 186 -5.68 -2.42 27.12
CA GLU A 186 -4.64 -1.89 28.01
C GLU A 186 -3.22 -1.93 27.41
N LYS A 187 -2.92 -2.93 26.56
CA LYS A 187 -1.59 -3.02 25.92
C LYS A 187 -1.46 -1.93 24.86
N VAL A 188 -2.50 -1.70 24.07
CA VAL A 188 -2.55 -0.60 23.09
C VAL A 188 -2.41 0.76 23.80
N GLN A 189 -3.16 0.98 24.89
CA GLN A 189 -3.07 2.22 25.68
C GLN A 189 -1.64 2.47 26.20
N LYS A 190 -0.99 1.45 26.78
CA LYS A 190 0.40 1.55 27.26
C LYS A 190 1.38 1.91 26.13
N ARG A 191 1.19 1.34 24.94
CA ARG A 191 2.01 1.65 23.75
C ARG A 191 1.78 3.09 23.28
N LEU A 192 0.53 3.55 23.26
CA LEU A 192 0.17 4.93 22.91
C LEU A 192 0.68 5.95 23.93
N ASP A 193 0.66 5.64 25.23
CA ASP A 193 1.26 6.49 26.27
C ASP A 193 2.77 6.59 26.14
N ALA A 194 3.45 5.48 25.83
CA ALA A 194 4.88 5.49 25.53
C ALA A 194 5.17 6.32 24.27
N PHE A 195 4.34 6.21 23.23
CA PHE A 195 4.44 7.02 22.03
C PHE A 195 4.28 8.52 22.33
N LYS A 196 3.29 8.92 23.15
CA LYS A 196 3.08 10.31 23.59
C LYS A 196 4.28 10.87 24.34
N LYS A 197 4.88 10.06 25.23
CA LYS A 197 6.10 10.46 25.97
C LYS A 197 7.29 10.69 25.03
N LYS A 198 7.44 9.86 24.01
CA LYS A 198 8.50 10.00 22.99
C LYS A 198 8.23 11.18 22.04
N ASN A 199 6.97 11.43 21.72
CA ASN A 199 6.51 12.43 20.75
C ASN A 199 5.56 13.45 21.41
N PRO A 200 6.07 14.40 22.23
CA PRO A 200 5.22 15.27 23.05
C PRO A 200 4.35 16.25 22.25
N LEU A 201 4.66 16.47 20.97
CA LEU A 201 3.87 17.29 20.06
C LEU A 201 2.75 16.50 19.35
N ALA A 202 2.73 15.17 19.50
CA ALA A 202 1.71 14.33 18.87
C ALA A 202 0.41 14.36 19.68
N THR A 203 -0.70 14.57 18.99
CA THR A 203 -2.05 14.45 19.55
C THR A 203 -2.52 13.00 19.38
N VAL A 204 -2.84 12.33 20.48
CA VAL A 204 -3.31 10.94 20.47
C VAL A 204 -4.65 10.86 21.21
N LEU A 205 -5.68 10.41 20.49
CA LEU A 205 -7.06 10.30 20.94
C LEU A 205 -7.48 8.82 20.89
N TYR A 206 -7.74 8.21 22.04
CA TYR A 206 -8.20 6.84 22.22
C TYR A 206 -9.09 6.75 23.46
#